data_AF-A0A8S3IC23-F1
#
_entry.id   AF-A0A8S3IC23-F1
#
_cell.length_a   1.000
_cell.length_b   1.000
_cell.length_c   1.000
_cell.angle_alpha   90.00
_cell.angle_beta   90.00
_cell.angle_gamma   90.00
#
_symmetry.space_group_name_H-M   'P 1'
#
loop_
_entity.id
_entity.type
_entity.pdbx_description
1 polymer ?
#
loop_
_entity_poly.entity_id
_entity_poly.type
_entity_poly.pdbx_seq_one_letter_code
_entity_poly.pdbx_strand_id
1 'polypeptide(L)'
;TGQPNGPVNIFWDIENVAVPARHNAFNIALNLQKMLIDDRDRTKGNFTVYCNTKTISDEHQKGLSNAGVKIQHVPNGKPGTVDQHILMAL
;
A
#
# COMPACT_ATOMS: atom_id res chain seq x y z
N THR A 1 -28.42 0.64 -7.30
CA THR A 1 -27.11 1.17 -7.73
C THR A 1 -26.03 0.25 -7.19
N GLY A 2 -25.70 -0.82 -7.92
CA GLY A 2 -24.80 -1.86 -7.43
C GLY A 2 -23.37 -1.36 -7.41
N GLN A 3 -22.76 -1.24 -6.23
CA GLN A 3 -21.31 -1.15 -6.17
C GLN A 3 -20.72 -2.41 -6.82
N PRO A 4 -19.62 -2.32 -7.58
CA PRO A 4 -19.05 -3.48 -8.26
C PRO A 4 -18.73 -4.60 -7.26
N ASN A 5 -19.20 -5.84 -7.47
CA ASN A 5 -19.00 -6.96 -6.54
C ASN A 5 -17.64 -7.66 -6.75
N GLY A 6 -16.54 -6.96 -6.45
CA GLY A 6 -15.19 -7.47 -6.63
C GLY A 6 -14.24 -7.09 -5.49
N PRO A 7 -13.15 -7.85 -5.33
CA PRO A 7 -12.15 -7.58 -4.31
C PRO A 7 -11.51 -6.20 -4.52
N VAL A 8 -11.23 -5.51 -3.42
CA VAL A 8 -10.56 -4.21 -3.44
C VAL A 8 -9.05 -4.43 -3.35
N ASN A 9 -8.33 -4.15 -4.43
CA ASN A 9 -6.87 -4.11 -4.43
C ASN A 9 -6.38 -2.70 -4.10
N ILE A 10 -5.39 -2.59 -3.22
CA ILE A 10 -4.78 -1.34 -2.80
C ILE A 10 -3.32 -1.34 -3.27
N PHE A 11 -2.96 -0.29 -4.02
CA PHE A 11 -1.60 -0.04 -4.49
C PHE A 11 -1.15 1.29 -3.89
N TRP A 12 -0.12 1.24 -3.05
CA TRP A 12 0.39 2.41 -2.35
C TRP A 12 1.81 2.73 -2.80
N ASP A 13 1.97 3.86 -3.48
CA ASP A 13 3.26 4.50 -3.65
C ASP A 13 3.58 5.33 -2.39
N ILE A 14 4.34 4.72 -1.47
CA ILE A 14 4.68 5.35 -0.18
C ILE A 14 5.76 6.42 -0.32
N GLU A 15 6.48 6.48 -1.43
CA GLU A 15 7.48 7.53 -1.64
C GLU A 15 6.80 8.83 -2.09
N ASN A 16 5.78 8.74 -2.96
CA ASN A 16 4.95 9.89 -3.35
C ASN A 16 3.89 10.25 -2.30
N VAL A 17 3.37 9.26 -1.55
CA VAL A 17 2.39 9.46 -0.47
C VAL A 17 2.97 8.94 0.84
N ALA A 18 3.94 9.69 1.36
CA ALA A 18 4.71 9.31 2.53
C ALA A 18 3.89 9.27 3.82
N VAL A 19 4.33 8.41 4.74
CA VAL A 19 3.83 8.37 6.12
C VAL A 19 4.14 9.70 6.81
N PRO A 20 3.14 10.43 7.33
CA PRO A 20 3.38 11.69 8.03
C PRO A 20 4.29 11.50 9.24
N ALA A 21 5.01 12.56 9.60
CA ALA A 21 5.82 12.56 10.82
C ALA A 21 4.99 12.13 12.04
N ARG A 22 5.60 11.34 12.94
CA ARG A 22 4.97 10.77 14.16
C ARG A 22 3.89 9.72 13.91
N HIS A 23 3.63 9.33 12.66
CA HIS A 23 2.76 8.21 12.33
C HIS A 23 3.59 6.98 11.95
N ASN A 24 2.98 5.80 12.03
CA ASN A 24 3.61 4.56 11.58
C ASN A 24 2.79 3.92 10.45
N ALA A 25 3.50 3.22 9.57
CA ALA A 25 2.91 2.59 8.38
C ALA A 25 1.90 1.49 8.74
N PHE A 26 2.05 0.82 9.89
CA PHE A 26 1.13 -0.21 10.38
C PHE A 26 -0.28 0.35 10.60
N ASN A 27 -0.40 1.42 11.39
CA ASN A 27 -1.68 2.06 11.70
C ASN A 27 -2.35 2.64 10.44
N ILE A 28 -1.56 3.23 9.53
CA ILE A 28 -2.08 3.74 8.26
C ILE A 28 -2.63 2.57 7.41
N ALA A 29 -1.89 1.47 7.30
CA ALA A 29 -2.35 0.30 6.57
C ALA A 29 -3.62 -0.32 7.16
N LEU A 30 -3.75 -0.39 8.48
CA LEU A 30 -4.98 -0.86 9.13
C LEU A 30 -6.16 0.09 8.88
N ASN A 31 -5.94 1.39 8.97
CA ASN A 31 -6.99 2.39 8.71
C ASN A 31 -7.47 2.36 7.25
N LEU A 32 -6.56 2.18 6.29
CA LEU A 32 -6.91 2.03 4.88
C LEU A 32 -7.76 0.78 4.64
N GLN A 33 -7.37 -0.36 5.23
CA GLN A 33 -8.16 -1.59 5.16
C GLN A 33 -9.54 -1.40 5.77
N LYS A 34 -9.62 -0.85 6.99
CA LYS A 34 -10.89 -0.56 7.65
C LYS A 34 -11.80 0.32 6.80
N MET A 35 -11.30 1.45 6.31
CA MET A 35 -12.11 2.45 5.58
C MET A 35 -12.54 1.99 4.18
N LEU A 36 -11.69 1.24 3.47
CA LEU A 36 -11.93 0.84 2.09
C LEU A 36 -12.58 -0.54 1.97
N ILE A 37 -12.44 -1.38 3.00
CA ILE A 37 -12.86 -2.78 2.98
C ILE A 37 -13.94 -3.00 4.04
N ASP A 38 -13.59 -2.92 5.32
CA ASP A 38 -14.46 -3.37 6.42
C ASP A 38 -15.71 -2.49 6.56
N ASP A 39 -15.53 -1.17 6.64
CA ASP A 39 -16.62 -0.19 6.82
C ASP A 39 -17.56 -0.12 5.59
N ARG A 40 -17.15 -0.74 4.47
CA ARG A 40 -17.89 -0.80 3.21
C ARG A 40 -18.38 -2.21 2.86
N ASP A 41 -18.16 -3.18 3.75
CA ASP A 41 -18.48 -4.61 3.55
C ASP A 41 -17.99 -5.15 2.20
N ARG A 42 -16.70 -4.93 1.91
CA ARG A 42 -16.06 -5.34 0.65
C ARG A 42 -15.16 -6.55 0.87
N THR A 43 -14.96 -7.35 -0.17
CA THR A 43 -13.94 -8.40 -0.14
C THR A 43 -12.54 -7.78 -0.21
N LYS A 44 -11.64 -8.18 0.70
CA LYS A 44 -10.23 -7.79 0.67
C LYS A 44 -9.51 -8.41 -0.53
N GLY A 45 -8.86 -7.58 -1.34
CA GLY A 45 -7.90 -8.00 -2.36
C GLY A 45 -6.46 -7.88 -1.89
N ASN A 46 -5.53 -7.74 -2.84
CA ASN A 46 -4.12 -7.49 -2.57
C ASN A 46 -3.90 -6.09 -2.02
N PHE A 47 -3.03 -5.96 -1.02
CA PHE A 47 -2.50 -4.67 -0.60
C PHE A 47 -0.99 -4.69 -0.80
N THR A 48 -0.51 -3.94 -1.80
CA THR A 48 0.91 -3.83 -2.13
C THR A 48 1.39 -2.40 -1.95
N VAL A 49 2.51 -2.25 -1.27
CA VAL A 49 3.25 -0.99 -1.21
C VAL A 49 4.48 -1.08 -2.10
N TYR A 50 4.73 -0.05 -2.89
CA TYR A 50 5.85 0.05 -3.81
C TYR A 50 6.84 1.06 -3.27
N CYS A 51 8.10 0.65 -3.08
CA CYS A 51 9.13 1.54 -2.54
C CYS A 51 10.53 1.03 -2.82
N ASN A 52 11.51 1.94 -2.73
CA ASN A 52 12.87 1.52 -2.46
C ASN A 52 12.98 1.09 -0.98
N THR A 53 13.22 -0.20 -0.72
CA THR A 53 13.33 -0.72 0.66
C THR A 53 14.56 -0.16 1.39
N LYS A 54 15.48 0.49 0.68
CA LYS A 54 16.63 1.18 1.28
C LYS A 54 16.29 2.60 1.77
N THR A 55 15.16 3.18 1.34
CA THR A 55 14.74 4.55 1.73
C THR A 55 13.69 4.51 2.86
N ILE A 56 12.97 3.40 3.01
CA ILE A 56 11.98 3.20 4.07
C ILE A 56 12.63 2.58 5.31
N SER A 57 12.29 3.11 6.49
CA SER A 57 12.82 2.59 7.77
C SER A 57 12.42 1.13 8.02
N ASP A 58 13.27 0.39 8.72
CA ASP A 58 12.98 -1.00 9.13
C ASP A 58 11.71 -1.09 9.99
N GLU A 59 11.43 -0.07 10.82
CA GLU A 59 10.21 0.03 11.61
C GLU A 59 8.97 0.06 10.72
N HIS A 60 8.98 0.89 9.68
CA HIS A 60 7.87 0.96 8.73
C HIS A 60 7.75 -0.31 7.89
N GLN A 61 8.86 -0.92 7.45
CA GLN A 61 8.83 -2.20 6.72
C GLN A 61 8.23 -3.34 7.57
N LYS A 62 8.64 -3.43 8.83
CA LYS A 62 8.06 -4.40 9.78
C LYS A 62 6.59 -4.10 10.05
N GLY A 63 6.23 -2.83 10.20
CA GLY A 63 4.85 -2.40 10.38
C GLY A 63 3.96 -2.79 9.19
N LEU A 64 4.41 -2.54 7.96
CA LEU A 64 3.69 -2.95 6.74
C LEU A 64 3.51 -4.47 6.67
N SER A 65 4.57 -5.23 6.96
CA SER A 65 4.53 -6.70 6.97
C SER A 65 3.55 -7.23 8.02
N ASN A 66 3.57 -6.68 9.23
CA ASN A 66 2.64 -7.05 10.31
C ASN A 66 1.19 -6.71 10.00
N ALA A 67 0.93 -5.69 9.18
CA ALA A 67 -0.41 -5.33 8.70
C ALA A 67 -0.88 -6.21 7.52
N GLY A 68 -0.06 -7.18 7.08
CA GLY A 68 -0.33 -8.03 5.94
C GLY A 68 -0.20 -7.32 4.58
N VAL A 69 0.60 -6.25 4.51
CA VAL A 69 0.89 -5.53 3.27
C VAL A 69 2.11 -6.15 2.60
N LYS A 70 1.99 -6.46 1.30
CA LYS A 70 3.12 -6.91 0.49
C LYS A 70 4.02 -5.72 0.17
N ILE A 71 5.31 -5.84 0.47
CA ILE A 71 6.31 -4.84 0.08
C ILE A 71 6.91 -5.26 -1.27
N GLN A 72 6.65 -4.47 -2.30
CA GLN A 72 7.28 -4.62 -3.61
C GLN A 72 8.48 -3.68 -3.69
N HIS A 73 9.68 -4.26 -3.66
CA HIS A 73 10.90 -3.47 -3.83
C HIS A 73 10.95 -2.93 -5.27
N VAL A 74 11.02 -1.61 -5.38
CA VAL A 74 11.33 -0.87 -6.60
C VAL A 74 12.64 -0.13 -6.33
N PRO A 75 13.80 -0.66 -6.77
CA PRO A 75 15.08 0.01 -6.57
C PRO A 75 15.08 1.35 -7.30
N ASN A 76 15.79 2.37 -6.76
CA ASN A 76 15.93 3.74 -7.29
C ASN A 76 15.79 3.80 -8.82
N GLY A 77 14.53 3.91 -9.24
CA GLY A 77 14.14 3.92 -10.63
C GLY A 77 14.05 5.36 -11.06
N LYS A 78 14.19 5.59 -12.37
CA LYS A 78 13.83 6.89 -12.93
C LYS A 78 12.42 7.26 -12.47
N PRO A 79 12.10 8.56 -12.26
CA PRO A 79 10.73 9.01 -12.01
C PRO A 79 9.77 8.31 -12.98
N GLY A 80 8.68 7.74 -12.46
CA GLY A 80 7.71 6.94 -13.25
C GLY A 80 7.89 5.42 -13.20
N THR A 81 8.93 4.90 -12.55
CA THR A 81 9.13 3.44 -12.45
C THR A 81 8.08 2.76 -11.56
N VAL A 82 7.67 3.42 -10.47
CA VAL A 82 6.56 2.93 -9.61
C VAL A 82 5.24 2.98 -10.39
N ASP A 83 4.98 4.06 -11.12
CA ASP A 83 3.79 4.19 -11.98
C ASP A 83 3.70 3.03 -13.00
N GLN A 84 4.83 2.64 -13.61
CA GLN A 84 4.90 1.49 -14.52
C GLN A 84 4.58 0.15 -13.80
N HIS A 85 5.10 -0.04 -12.59
CA HIS A 85 4.83 -1.27 -11.83
C HIS A 85 3.38 -1.36 -11.37
N ILE A 86 2.78 -0.24 -10.98
CA ILE A 86 1.37 -0.18 -10.63
C ILE A 86 0.52 -0.46 -11.88
N LEU A 87 0.86 0.14 -13.03
CA LEU A 87 0.14 -0.10 -14.28
C LEU A 87 0.15 -1.58 -14.69
N MET A 88 1.25 -2.31 -14.47
CA MET A 88 1.35 -3.75 -14.76
C MET A 88 0.62 -4.63 -13.75
N ALA A 89 0.21 -4.09 -12.60
CA ALA A 89 -0.47 -4.81 -11.53
C ALA A 89 -1.99 -4.58 -11.50
N LEU A 90 -2.51 -3.71 -12.37
CA LEU A 90 -3.94 -3.52 -12.67
C LEU A 90 -4.45 -4.60 -13.60
#